data_AF-A0A8H4Y2S3-F1
#
_entry.id   AF-A0A8H4Y2S3-F1
#
_cell.length_a   1.000
_cell.length_b   1.000
_cell.length_c   1.000
_cell.angle_alpha   90.00
_cell.angle_beta   90.00
_cell.angle_gamma   90.00
#
_symmetry.space_group_name_H-M   'P 1'
#
loop_
_entity.id
_entity.type
_entity.pdbx_description
1 polymer ?
#
loop_
_entity_poly.entity_id
_entity_poly.type
_entity_poly.pdbx_seq_one_letter_code
_entity_poly.pdbx_strand_id
1 'polypeptide(L)'
;MKSFVSLAVLPLAVQAVRIVQSNDDGWAESYVRTFNDALNKAGYDVVLSGPAENKSGSGSNDAAPAARTAACQYNSCPANSGPVGTDPKRPDLNWVNSFPVTSIKYGIDTFGPGLWNGAAPELAVTGPNVGSNLWLQVPFSGTVGAACYAAHEAGIPAIAFSGSSGGNTAYNASPVPKRSLVYAELATKLVNKIVASGKPYLPDDVYLNVNFPKVEGQCTDASKFKWVLTRINPGLLSERDTRWCGDDRLPTETEIALEGGCHISISVGDASDKTTADAARQKVEGSERDSAAYDTMPTSNPLVHFLPISKIKIKGRSARRSQFTSRMAPIDRCLASMARLSLVQTPRPAIPSIPRFLAPAAAQQVRQASVVRIKKTKKKKALPKDFKRHNLSKRDFPQYSLCEAMRVLRAVEVGNPPATIKYELHVNLKTARNGPVIKNSVRLPHPVQSDWQIAVVCPEGSDIAREATAAGAVAVGEETLFEAIRKEQINFDRLLCHEASEKALNKAGLGRILGPKGLMPSKRMRTIVPDVVKSMRDSAGAADYRERQGVIRIAIGQLGYSPDQLKNNIKVLMGKIKAECAEISEEVHKEVHEVILSTTNGPGISLNGNMKDAEEQITPEALSSIM
;
A
#
# COMPACT_ATOMS: atom_id res chain seq x y z
N MET A 1 19.26 44.67 -64.35
CA MET A 1 19.13 44.74 -62.88
C MET A 1 18.22 43.60 -62.44
N LYS A 2 18.75 42.56 -61.77
CA LYS A 2 17.95 41.48 -61.17
C LYS A 2 18.31 41.43 -59.69
N SER A 3 17.35 41.83 -58.86
CA SER A 3 17.44 41.83 -57.40
C SER A 3 17.41 40.39 -56.88
N PHE A 4 18.43 40.01 -56.12
CA PHE A 4 18.43 38.77 -55.34
C PHE A 4 17.82 39.06 -53.96
N VAL A 5 16.66 38.45 -53.68
CA VAL A 5 16.05 38.41 -52.35
C VAL A 5 16.69 37.26 -51.58
N SER A 6 17.37 37.59 -50.48
CA SER A 6 17.97 36.63 -49.56
C SER A 6 16.89 36.05 -48.64
N LEU A 7 16.64 34.74 -48.73
CA LEU A 7 15.67 34.02 -47.90
C LEU A 7 16.32 33.76 -46.52
N ALA A 8 15.83 34.42 -45.46
CA ALA A 8 16.25 34.17 -44.10
C ALA A 8 15.65 32.84 -43.60
N VAL A 9 16.50 31.86 -43.27
CA VAL A 9 16.12 30.62 -42.61
C VAL A 9 15.89 30.91 -41.13
N LEU A 10 14.63 30.95 -40.69
CA LEU A 10 14.27 30.99 -39.27
C LEU A 10 14.60 29.64 -38.63
N PRO A 11 15.33 29.59 -37.49
CA PRO A 11 15.60 28.35 -36.78
C PRO A 11 14.28 27.78 -36.22
N LEU A 12 14.01 26.50 -36.49
CA LEU A 12 12.94 25.75 -35.84
C LEU A 12 13.19 25.76 -34.32
N ALA A 13 12.33 26.44 -33.57
CA ALA A 13 12.37 26.38 -32.11
C ALA A 13 12.10 24.93 -31.68
N VAL A 14 13.11 24.27 -31.12
CA VAL A 14 12.96 22.96 -30.48
C VAL A 14 12.11 23.17 -29.23
N GLN A 15 10.85 22.75 -29.26
CA GLN A 15 10.00 22.76 -28.06
C GLN A 15 10.60 21.83 -27.01
N ALA A 16 10.81 22.37 -25.80
CA ALA A 16 11.18 21.58 -24.63
C ALA A 16 10.11 20.52 -24.35
N VAL A 17 10.54 19.32 -23.94
CA VAL A 17 9.60 18.25 -23.58
C VAL A 17 8.85 18.66 -22.32
N ARG A 18 7.52 18.60 -22.37
CA ARG A 18 6.64 18.93 -21.24
C ARG A 18 6.54 17.76 -20.27
N ILE A 19 7.04 17.96 -19.05
CA ILE A 19 7.09 16.95 -18.00
C ILE A 19 6.15 17.34 -16.88
N VAL A 20 5.18 16.47 -16.56
CA VAL A 20 4.43 16.58 -15.30
C VAL A 20 5.15 15.79 -14.22
N GLN A 21 5.43 16.45 -13.11
CA GLN A 21 6.12 15.88 -11.96
C GLN A 21 5.16 15.76 -10.77
N SER A 22 5.27 14.68 -9.99
CA SER A 22 4.58 14.54 -8.70
C SER A 22 5.45 13.80 -7.68
N ASN A 23 4.97 13.67 -6.44
CA ASN A 23 5.61 12.89 -5.38
C ASN A 23 4.57 12.51 -4.31
N ASP A 24 4.83 11.49 -3.49
CA ASP A 24 3.99 11.17 -2.34
C ASP A 24 4.46 11.77 -1.01
N ASP A 25 5.74 12.13 -0.86
CA ASP A 25 6.23 12.80 0.36
C ASP A 25 5.81 14.26 0.53
N GLY A 26 5.02 14.78 -0.42
CA GLY A 26 4.56 16.16 -0.47
C GLY A 26 5.40 17.04 -1.40
N TRP A 27 4.82 18.15 -1.83
CA TRP A 27 5.44 19.10 -2.77
C TRP A 27 6.65 19.84 -2.16
N ALA A 28 6.72 19.91 -0.83
CA ALA A 28 7.73 20.66 -0.08
C ALA A 28 8.90 19.79 0.43
N GLU A 29 9.05 18.58 -0.10
CA GLU A 29 10.17 17.70 0.19
C GLU A 29 11.39 18.04 -0.69
N SER A 30 12.60 17.87 -0.15
CA SER A 30 13.87 18.25 -0.78
C SER A 30 14.16 17.50 -2.09
N TYR A 31 13.92 16.20 -2.18
CA TYR A 31 14.19 15.38 -3.38
C TYR A 31 13.38 15.84 -4.57
N VAL A 32 12.06 16.00 -4.40
CA VAL A 32 11.18 16.41 -5.51
C VAL A 32 11.54 17.82 -6.02
N ARG A 33 11.91 18.73 -5.12
CA ARG A 33 12.31 20.11 -5.46
C ARG A 33 13.67 20.15 -6.15
N THR A 34 14.65 19.44 -5.61
CA THR A 34 15.99 19.34 -6.21
C THR A 34 15.92 18.67 -7.59
N PHE A 35 15.05 17.66 -7.75
CA PHE A 35 14.84 17.02 -9.05
C PHE A 35 14.12 17.94 -10.05
N ASN A 36 13.12 18.71 -9.59
CA ASN A 36 12.47 19.72 -10.42
C ASN A 36 13.48 20.74 -10.96
N ASP A 37 14.34 21.27 -10.08
CA ASP A 37 15.40 22.21 -10.46
C ASP A 37 16.40 21.57 -11.44
N ALA A 38 16.74 20.30 -11.25
CA ALA A 38 17.63 19.57 -12.16
C ALA A 38 17.02 19.35 -13.56
N LEU A 39 15.73 19.05 -13.65
CA LEU A 39 15.01 18.92 -14.92
C LEU A 39 14.87 20.25 -15.65
N ASN A 40 14.49 21.32 -14.93
CA ASN A 40 14.46 22.68 -15.48
C ASN A 40 15.84 23.09 -16.00
N LYS A 41 16.90 22.82 -15.23
CA LYS A 41 18.29 23.06 -15.67
C LYS A 41 18.70 22.22 -16.88
N ALA A 42 18.12 21.04 -17.06
CA ALA A 42 18.33 20.19 -18.23
C ALA A 42 17.56 20.68 -19.49
N GLY A 43 16.77 21.75 -19.38
CA GLY A 43 16.03 22.35 -20.49
C GLY A 43 14.66 21.74 -20.74
N TYR A 44 14.09 21.01 -19.76
CA TYR A 44 12.70 20.55 -19.80
C TYR A 44 11.75 21.63 -19.32
N ASP A 45 10.52 21.57 -19.82
CA ASP A 45 9.42 22.40 -19.32
C ASP A 45 8.63 21.57 -18.32
N VAL A 46 8.81 21.85 -17.02
CA VAL A 46 8.37 20.96 -15.94
C VAL A 46 7.31 21.64 -15.11
N VAL A 47 6.26 20.91 -14.75
CA VAL A 47 5.30 21.33 -13.72
C VAL A 47 5.27 20.30 -12.59
N LEU A 48 5.59 20.72 -11.38
CA LEU A 48 5.38 19.93 -10.18
C LEU A 48 3.96 20.13 -9.67
N SER A 49 3.23 19.04 -9.48
CA SER A 49 1.96 18.99 -8.76
C SER A 49 2.01 17.90 -7.70
N GLY A 50 2.28 18.28 -6.45
CA GLY A 50 2.41 17.34 -5.33
C GLY A 50 1.36 17.54 -4.24
N PRO A 51 1.16 16.56 -3.36
CA PRO A 51 0.35 16.73 -2.17
C PRO A 51 0.85 17.90 -1.29
N ALA A 52 -0.06 18.60 -0.63
CA ALA A 52 0.26 19.63 0.36
C ALA A 52 0.98 19.07 1.60
N GLU A 53 0.81 17.77 1.86
CA GLU A 53 1.38 17.04 2.99
C GLU A 53 1.97 15.72 2.54
N ASN A 54 2.84 15.13 3.35
CA ASN A 54 3.30 13.77 3.13
C ASN A 54 2.10 12.79 3.14
N LYS A 55 1.96 12.03 2.06
CA LYS A 55 0.95 10.99 1.81
C LYS A 55 1.59 9.64 1.45
N SER A 56 2.81 9.39 1.90
CA SER A 56 3.48 8.09 1.73
C SER A 56 2.63 6.96 2.31
N GLY A 57 2.61 5.81 1.63
CA GLY A 57 1.77 4.67 1.99
C GLY A 57 0.29 4.77 1.54
N SER A 58 -0.09 5.83 0.82
CA SER A 58 -1.48 6.02 0.33
C SER A 58 -1.83 5.20 -0.92
N GLY A 59 -0.88 4.51 -1.54
CA GLY A 59 -1.11 3.69 -2.73
C GLY A 59 -1.76 4.48 -3.87
N SER A 60 -2.87 3.97 -4.40
CA SER A 60 -3.62 4.64 -5.47
C SER A 60 -4.84 5.42 -4.96
N ASN A 61 -4.84 5.85 -3.69
CA ASN A 61 -5.94 6.64 -3.14
C ASN A 61 -6.12 7.94 -3.90
N ASP A 62 -7.38 8.34 -4.05
CA ASP A 62 -7.81 9.55 -4.76
C ASP A 62 -9.02 10.15 -4.06
N ALA A 63 -9.04 11.47 -3.92
CA ALA A 63 -10.14 12.21 -3.32
C ALA A 63 -10.17 13.64 -3.84
N ALA A 64 -11.36 14.26 -3.86
CA ALA A 64 -11.48 15.67 -4.19
C ALA A 64 -10.63 16.52 -3.20
N PRO A 65 -9.86 17.52 -3.67
CA PRO A 65 -9.10 18.39 -2.79
C PRO A 65 -10.00 19.15 -1.82
N ALA A 66 -9.64 19.13 -0.54
CA ALA A 66 -10.37 19.83 0.53
C ALA A 66 -9.67 21.13 0.90
N ALA A 67 -10.41 22.14 1.36
CA ALA A 67 -9.78 23.35 1.89
C ALA A 67 -8.92 23.03 3.12
N ARG A 68 -7.77 23.69 3.24
CA ARG A 68 -6.86 23.51 4.37
C ARG A 68 -7.13 24.51 5.48
N THR A 69 -7.13 24.04 6.73
CA THR A 69 -7.15 24.89 7.94
C THR A 69 -5.76 25.08 8.56
N ALA A 70 -4.79 24.21 8.23
CA ALA A 70 -3.41 24.28 8.69
C ALA A 70 -2.45 24.59 7.54
N ALA A 71 -1.27 25.15 7.88
CA ALA A 71 -0.18 25.36 6.93
C ALA A 71 0.23 24.02 6.26
N CYS A 72 0.78 24.09 5.04
CA CYS A 72 1.35 22.91 4.38
C CYS A 72 2.60 22.42 5.13
N GLN A 73 3.02 21.19 4.82
CA GLN A 73 4.27 20.61 5.28
C GLN A 73 5.44 21.59 5.18
N TYR A 74 6.23 21.69 6.24
CA TYR A 74 7.34 22.65 6.39
C TYR A 74 6.95 24.13 6.28
N ASN A 75 5.70 24.48 6.58
CA ASN A 75 5.16 25.83 6.40
C ASN A 75 5.30 26.36 4.97
N SER A 76 5.32 25.45 3.99
CA SER A 76 5.53 25.79 2.58
C SER A 76 4.38 26.59 1.95
N CYS A 77 3.19 26.53 2.56
CA CYS A 77 2.05 27.36 2.23
C CYS A 77 1.33 27.77 3.53
N PRO A 78 0.69 28.95 3.58
CA PRO A 78 -0.02 29.40 4.77
C PRO A 78 -1.28 28.57 5.03
N ALA A 79 -1.75 28.60 6.27
CA ALA A 79 -3.08 28.09 6.63
C ALA A 79 -4.18 28.85 5.87
N ASN A 80 -5.33 28.20 5.63
CA ASN A 80 -6.48 28.79 4.93
C ASN A 80 -6.18 29.22 3.48
N SER A 81 -5.20 28.58 2.83
CA SER A 81 -4.79 28.84 1.44
C SER A 81 -5.65 28.14 0.38
N GLY A 82 -6.80 27.57 0.78
CA GLY A 82 -7.69 26.85 -0.12
C GLY A 82 -7.32 25.38 -0.34
N PRO A 83 -7.93 24.72 -1.34
CA PRO A 83 -7.73 23.29 -1.60
C PRO A 83 -6.55 22.97 -2.51
N VAL A 84 -6.09 23.94 -3.30
CA VAL A 84 -4.95 23.85 -4.22
C VAL A 84 -4.24 25.20 -4.28
N GLY A 85 -2.98 25.22 -4.68
CA GLY A 85 -2.26 26.47 -4.88
C GLY A 85 -0.96 26.32 -5.66
N THR A 86 -0.38 27.48 -5.96
CA THR A 86 0.83 27.64 -6.78
C THR A 86 1.83 28.52 -6.04
N ASP A 87 3.12 28.24 -6.17
CA ASP A 87 4.16 29.11 -5.63
C ASP A 87 4.19 30.44 -6.42
N PRO A 88 4.06 31.60 -5.75
CA PRO A 88 4.01 32.89 -6.43
C PRO A 88 5.27 33.25 -7.23
N LYS A 89 6.42 32.68 -6.87
CA LYS A 89 7.72 32.94 -7.53
C LYS A 89 8.08 31.86 -8.55
N ARG A 90 7.49 30.68 -8.41
CA ARG A 90 7.77 29.49 -9.23
C ARG A 90 6.44 28.89 -9.69
N PRO A 91 5.84 29.41 -10.78
CA PRO A 91 4.53 28.96 -11.23
C PRO A 91 4.52 27.49 -11.69
N ASP A 92 5.69 26.93 -11.95
CA ASP A 92 5.94 25.51 -12.16
C ASP A 92 5.74 24.65 -10.90
N LEU A 93 5.68 25.24 -9.70
CA LEU A 93 5.59 24.52 -8.43
C LEU A 93 4.19 24.66 -7.82
N ASN A 94 3.43 23.57 -7.83
CA ASN A 94 2.03 23.53 -7.44
C ASN A 94 1.78 22.45 -6.39
N TRP A 95 0.77 22.70 -5.57
CA TRP A 95 0.33 21.79 -4.51
C TRP A 95 -1.17 21.55 -4.53
N VAL A 96 -1.55 20.35 -4.09
CA VAL A 96 -2.94 19.90 -3.99
C VAL A 96 -3.17 19.31 -2.61
N ASN A 97 -4.19 19.77 -1.89
CA ASN A 97 -4.54 19.19 -0.60
C ASN A 97 -5.34 17.88 -0.75
N SER A 98 -4.69 16.86 -1.27
CA SER A 98 -5.25 15.52 -1.44
C SER A 98 -4.14 14.46 -1.55
N PHE A 99 -4.42 13.34 -2.20
CA PHE A 99 -3.51 12.22 -2.42
C PHE A 99 -2.61 12.42 -3.65
N PRO A 100 -1.55 11.60 -3.80
CA PRO A 100 -0.61 11.71 -4.93
C PRO A 100 -1.29 11.49 -6.29
N VAL A 101 -2.26 10.56 -6.39
CA VAL A 101 -3.04 10.34 -7.63
C VAL A 101 -3.86 11.58 -7.99
N THR A 102 -4.51 12.21 -7.01
CA THR A 102 -5.22 13.48 -7.24
C THR A 102 -4.25 14.58 -7.66
N SER A 103 -3.06 14.61 -7.07
CA SER A 103 -2.06 15.65 -7.35
C SER A 103 -1.55 15.55 -8.79
N ILE A 104 -1.20 14.35 -9.26
CA ILE A 104 -0.77 14.16 -10.66
C ILE A 104 -1.91 14.48 -11.65
N LYS A 105 -3.18 14.15 -11.33
CA LYS A 105 -4.35 14.56 -12.13
C LYS A 105 -4.40 16.05 -12.36
N TYR A 106 -4.30 16.84 -11.30
CA TYR A 106 -4.26 18.31 -11.41
C TYR A 106 -3.05 18.80 -12.20
N GLY A 107 -1.90 18.14 -12.09
CA GLY A 107 -0.72 18.43 -12.91
C GLY A 107 -0.99 18.22 -14.41
N ILE A 108 -1.66 17.12 -14.75
CA ILE A 108 -2.01 16.74 -16.12
C ILE A 108 -3.11 17.62 -16.71
N ASP A 109 -4.19 17.84 -15.95
CA ASP A 109 -5.43 18.40 -16.45
C ASP A 109 -5.55 19.92 -16.24
N THR A 110 -4.80 20.49 -15.29
CA THR A 110 -4.97 21.89 -14.87
C THR A 110 -3.66 22.68 -14.92
N PHE A 111 -2.67 22.33 -14.09
CA PHE A 111 -1.48 23.16 -13.93
C PHE A 111 -0.57 23.13 -15.16
N GLY A 112 -0.28 21.95 -15.72
CA GLY A 112 0.52 21.81 -16.92
C GLY A 112 -0.10 22.55 -18.12
N PRO A 113 -1.34 22.24 -18.51
CA PRO A 113 -2.02 22.98 -19.58
C PRO A 113 -2.11 24.49 -19.31
N GLY A 114 -2.24 24.91 -18.05
CA GLY A 114 -2.20 26.33 -17.67
C GLY A 114 -0.87 27.02 -17.99
N LEU A 115 0.26 26.33 -17.83
CA LEU A 115 1.60 26.85 -18.17
C LEU A 115 1.93 26.70 -19.65
N TRP A 116 1.39 25.67 -20.29
CA TRP A 116 1.76 25.27 -21.66
C TRP A 116 0.74 25.68 -22.71
N ASN A 117 -0.05 26.72 -22.46
CA ASN A 117 -1.07 27.25 -23.37
C ASN A 117 -2.05 26.16 -23.88
N GLY A 118 -2.49 25.28 -22.98
CA GLY A 118 -3.40 24.17 -23.27
C GLY A 118 -2.74 22.90 -23.78
N ALA A 119 -1.41 22.88 -23.98
CA ALA A 119 -0.72 21.67 -24.41
C ALA A 119 -0.65 20.63 -23.28
N ALA A 120 -0.83 19.35 -23.62
CA ALA A 120 -0.77 18.25 -22.67
C ALA A 120 0.69 17.87 -22.31
N PRO A 121 0.91 17.26 -21.12
CA PRO A 121 2.20 16.67 -20.77
C PRO A 121 2.58 15.55 -21.73
N GLU A 122 3.88 15.34 -21.92
CA GLU A 122 4.43 14.31 -22.81
C GLU A 122 5.09 13.16 -22.05
N LEU A 123 5.48 13.40 -20.80
CA LEU A 123 6.09 12.46 -19.88
C LEU A 123 5.66 12.79 -18.46
N ALA A 124 5.37 11.77 -17.66
CA ALA A 124 5.12 11.89 -16.23
C ALA A 124 6.31 11.32 -15.45
N VAL A 125 6.76 12.04 -14.43
CA VAL A 125 7.79 11.56 -13.50
C VAL A 125 7.30 11.73 -12.07
N THR A 126 7.44 10.70 -11.24
CA THR A 126 7.03 10.75 -9.84
C THR A 126 8.22 10.45 -8.93
N GLY A 127 8.31 11.14 -7.79
CA GLY A 127 9.46 11.08 -6.90
C GLY A 127 10.64 11.97 -7.35
N PRO A 128 11.89 11.68 -6.93
CA PRO A 128 12.26 10.60 -6.02
C PRO A 128 11.58 10.73 -4.66
N ASN A 129 10.96 9.66 -4.16
CA ASN A 129 10.41 9.63 -2.81
C ASN A 129 11.38 9.03 -1.79
N VAL A 130 11.13 9.27 -0.51
CA VAL A 130 11.89 8.77 0.64
C VAL A 130 11.40 7.37 0.96
N GLY A 131 12.28 6.40 0.73
CA GLY A 131 11.97 4.99 0.86
C GLY A 131 12.11 4.26 -0.48
N SER A 132 12.25 2.95 -0.41
CA SER A 132 12.28 2.10 -1.59
C SER A 132 10.88 1.59 -1.90
N ASN A 133 10.56 1.37 -3.17
CA ASN A 133 9.33 0.74 -3.63
C ASN A 133 9.66 -0.64 -4.18
N LEU A 134 9.86 -1.60 -3.25
CA LEU A 134 10.26 -2.98 -3.57
C LEU A 134 9.09 -3.95 -3.39
N TRP A 135 8.82 -4.77 -4.41
CA TRP A 135 7.87 -5.89 -4.37
C TRP A 135 6.53 -5.58 -3.66
N LEU A 136 6.32 -6.07 -2.42
CA LEU A 136 5.07 -5.90 -1.66
C LEU A 136 4.77 -4.46 -1.26
N GLN A 137 5.76 -3.56 -1.35
CA GLN A 137 5.59 -2.14 -1.03
C GLN A 137 4.97 -1.36 -2.20
N VAL A 138 5.20 -1.81 -3.44
CA VAL A 138 4.75 -1.14 -4.67
C VAL A 138 3.23 -0.86 -4.69
N PRO A 139 2.33 -1.77 -4.26
CA PRO A 139 0.90 -1.48 -4.20
C PRO A 139 0.52 -0.29 -3.31
N PHE A 140 1.28 -0.07 -2.24
CA PHE A 140 1.05 0.98 -1.23
C PHE A 140 1.82 2.27 -1.52
N SER A 141 2.69 2.29 -2.53
CA SER A 141 3.43 3.48 -2.93
C SER A 141 2.52 4.48 -3.61
N GLY A 142 2.47 5.70 -3.06
CA GLY A 142 1.77 6.82 -3.67
C GLY A 142 2.47 7.31 -4.93
N THR A 143 3.80 7.31 -4.90
CA THR A 143 4.66 7.66 -6.04
C THR A 143 4.43 6.71 -7.23
N VAL A 144 4.38 5.39 -7.00
CA VAL A 144 4.01 4.44 -8.04
C VAL A 144 2.53 4.59 -8.43
N GLY A 145 1.62 4.77 -7.47
CA GLY A 145 0.19 4.97 -7.73
C GLY A 145 -0.08 6.12 -8.71
N ALA A 146 0.61 7.25 -8.54
CA ALA A 146 0.53 8.41 -9.43
C ALA A 146 1.12 8.11 -10.83
N ALA A 147 2.25 7.39 -10.92
CA ALA A 147 2.83 6.98 -12.20
C ALA A 147 1.91 6.02 -12.96
N CYS A 148 1.31 5.05 -12.26
CA CYS A 148 0.34 4.12 -12.86
C CYS A 148 -0.90 4.84 -13.37
N TYR A 149 -1.41 5.83 -12.63
CA TYR A 149 -2.51 6.67 -13.12
C TYR A 149 -2.12 7.38 -14.43
N ALA A 150 -0.96 8.02 -14.47
CA ALA A 150 -0.48 8.71 -15.67
C ALA A 150 -0.35 7.76 -16.86
N ALA A 151 0.26 6.58 -16.67
CA ALA A 151 0.47 5.60 -17.75
C ALA A 151 -0.80 4.90 -18.22
N HIS A 152 -1.67 4.46 -17.30
CA HIS A 152 -2.85 3.65 -17.62
C HIS A 152 -4.08 4.48 -17.96
N GLU A 153 -4.42 5.46 -17.11
CA GLU A 153 -5.67 6.22 -17.23
C GLU A 153 -5.50 7.45 -18.13
N ALA A 154 -4.36 8.13 -18.04
CA ALA A 154 -4.08 9.32 -18.86
C ALA A 154 -3.30 9.01 -20.16
N GLY A 155 -2.76 7.80 -20.31
CA GLY A 155 -1.98 7.40 -21.50
C GLY A 155 -0.65 8.15 -21.68
N ILE A 156 -0.09 8.68 -20.58
CA ILE A 156 1.17 9.44 -20.56
C ILE A 156 2.29 8.52 -20.04
N PRO A 157 3.38 8.30 -20.79
CA PRO A 157 4.53 7.52 -20.33
C PRO A 157 5.00 7.97 -18.94
N ALA A 158 5.22 7.04 -18.02
CA ALA A 158 5.49 7.38 -16.62
C ALA A 158 6.72 6.67 -16.03
N ILE A 159 7.45 7.38 -15.17
CA ILE A 159 8.59 6.85 -14.41
C ILE A 159 8.39 7.18 -12.93
N ALA A 160 8.49 6.18 -12.07
CA ALA A 160 8.47 6.31 -10.61
C ALA A 160 9.88 6.15 -10.05
N PHE A 161 10.35 7.13 -9.30
CA PHE A 161 11.66 7.16 -8.66
C PHE A 161 11.54 7.04 -7.14
N SER A 162 12.41 6.22 -6.55
CA SER A 162 12.42 5.95 -5.11
C SER A 162 13.85 5.96 -4.58
N GLY A 163 14.09 6.63 -3.46
CA GLY A 163 15.40 6.77 -2.86
C GLY A 163 15.46 6.13 -1.49
N SER A 164 16.22 5.03 -1.37
CA SER A 164 16.48 4.40 -0.07
C SER A 164 17.18 5.39 0.85
N SER A 165 16.47 5.91 1.85
CA SER A 165 17.00 6.92 2.77
C SER A 165 16.11 7.03 4.01
N GLY A 166 16.67 7.54 5.10
CA GLY A 166 15.92 7.80 6.33
C GLY A 166 15.50 9.28 6.43
N GLY A 167 14.23 9.52 6.71
CA GLY A 167 13.66 10.81 7.07
C GLY A 167 13.52 11.81 5.92
N ASN A 168 12.37 12.49 5.87
CA ASN A 168 12.09 13.56 4.92
C ASN A 168 12.87 14.83 5.26
N THR A 169 13.24 15.60 4.25
CA THR A 169 13.93 16.88 4.44
C THR A 169 13.14 18.02 3.81
N ALA A 170 13.10 19.17 4.48
CA ALA A 170 12.41 20.35 3.97
C ALA A 170 13.07 20.88 2.68
N TYR A 171 12.26 21.35 1.75
CA TYR A 171 12.70 21.93 0.48
C TYR A 171 13.70 23.09 0.61
N ASN A 172 13.64 23.82 1.72
CA ASN A 172 14.47 24.99 2.01
C ASN A 172 15.67 24.67 2.91
N ALA A 173 15.99 23.39 3.12
CA ALA A 173 17.18 23.00 3.86
C ALA A 173 18.45 23.54 3.19
N SER A 174 19.29 24.21 3.98
CA SER A 174 20.55 24.80 3.53
C SER A 174 21.71 24.34 4.43
N PRO A 175 22.76 23.71 3.88
CA PRO A 175 22.92 23.35 2.47
C PRO A 175 21.95 22.24 2.02
N VAL A 176 21.66 22.17 0.72
CA VAL A 176 20.85 21.08 0.15
C VAL A 176 21.55 19.74 0.46
N PRO A 177 20.86 18.73 1.00
CA PRO A 177 21.48 17.45 1.31
C PRO A 177 22.13 16.82 0.09
N LYS A 178 23.36 16.31 0.25
CA LYS A 178 24.11 15.66 -0.84
C LYS A 178 23.32 14.53 -1.52
N ARG A 179 22.58 13.75 -0.73
CA ARG A 179 21.68 12.69 -1.22
C ARG A 179 20.61 13.20 -2.19
N SER A 180 20.03 14.39 -1.93
CA SER A 180 19.04 15.02 -2.82
C SER A 180 19.64 15.35 -4.19
N LEU A 181 20.87 15.88 -4.20
CA LEU A 181 21.59 16.24 -5.41
C LEU A 181 21.93 14.99 -6.25
N VAL A 182 22.43 13.93 -5.59
CA VAL A 182 22.79 12.68 -6.28
C VAL A 182 21.56 11.99 -6.88
N TYR A 183 20.45 11.90 -6.13
CA TYR A 183 19.20 11.32 -6.68
C TYR A 183 18.64 12.15 -7.84
N ALA A 184 18.65 13.48 -7.73
CA ALA A 184 18.22 14.36 -8.82
C ALA A 184 19.07 14.17 -10.09
N GLU A 185 20.40 14.07 -9.95
CA GLU A 185 21.32 13.82 -11.07
C GLU A 185 21.04 12.46 -11.74
N LEU A 186 20.91 11.39 -10.95
CA LEU A 186 20.64 10.05 -11.44
C LEU A 186 19.28 9.95 -12.14
N ALA A 187 18.24 10.53 -11.56
CA ALA A 187 16.90 10.57 -12.15
C ALA A 187 16.90 11.37 -13.47
N THR A 188 17.53 12.54 -13.49
CA THR A 188 17.67 13.37 -14.70
C THR A 188 18.44 12.64 -15.81
N LYS A 189 19.48 11.89 -15.45
CA LYS A 189 20.25 11.07 -16.39
C LYS A 189 19.38 9.99 -17.06
N LEU A 190 18.47 9.37 -16.32
CA LEU A 190 17.53 8.40 -16.90
C LEU A 190 16.48 9.08 -17.78
N VAL A 191 15.89 10.19 -17.33
CA VAL A 191 14.94 10.97 -18.14
C VAL A 191 15.57 11.40 -19.47
N ASN A 192 16.79 11.93 -19.45
CA ASN A 192 17.53 12.29 -20.66
C ASN A 192 17.70 11.11 -21.62
N LYS A 193 17.96 9.91 -21.09
CA LYS A 193 18.10 8.71 -21.92
C LYS A 193 16.78 8.27 -22.56
N ILE A 194 15.68 8.37 -21.83
CA ILE A 194 14.34 8.01 -22.31
C ILE A 194 13.83 9.04 -23.32
N VAL A 195 14.02 10.34 -23.06
CA VAL A 195 13.64 11.37 -24.04
C VAL A 195 14.47 11.23 -25.31
N ALA A 196 15.78 10.97 -25.20
CA ALA A 196 16.67 10.76 -26.33
C ALA A 196 16.36 9.49 -27.15
N SER A 197 15.61 8.52 -26.61
CA SER A 197 15.18 7.35 -27.40
C SER A 197 14.06 7.68 -28.40
N GLY A 198 13.43 8.84 -28.26
CA GLY A 198 12.36 9.33 -29.12
C GLY A 198 10.98 8.79 -28.73
N LYS A 199 9.94 9.38 -29.31
CA LYS A 199 8.55 9.00 -29.04
C LYS A 199 8.13 7.72 -29.80
N PRO A 200 7.23 6.91 -29.23
CA PRO A 200 6.72 7.03 -27.84
C PRO A 200 7.82 6.63 -26.85
N TYR A 201 7.91 7.38 -25.74
CA TYR A 201 9.02 7.27 -24.79
C TYR A 201 9.04 5.94 -24.04
N LEU A 202 7.86 5.39 -23.74
CA LEU A 202 7.63 4.06 -23.19
C LEU A 202 6.46 3.40 -23.92
N PRO A 203 6.33 2.06 -23.87
CA PRO A 203 5.14 1.36 -24.35
C PRO A 203 3.87 1.78 -23.60
N ASP A 204 2.72 1.56 -24.22
CA ASP A 204 1.40 1.77 -23.59
C ASP A 204 1.22 0.84 -22.38
N ASP A 205 0.50 1.30 -21.35
CA ASP A 205 0.23 0.57 -20.10
C ASP A 205 1.49 0.11 -19.36
N VAL A 206 2.62 0.79 -19.56
CA VAL A 206 3.89 0.50 -18.91
C VAL A 206 4.41 1.72 -18.17
N TYR A 207 4.93 1.49 -16.97
CA TYR A 207 5.72 2.47 -16.22
C TYR A 207 7.07 1.88 -15.83
N LEU A 208 8.06 2.74 -15.53
CA LEU A 208 9.33 2.30 -14.97
C LEU A 208 9.33 2.50 -13.45
N ASN A 209 9.64 1.44 -12.69
CA ASN A 209 9.90 1.53 -11.25
C ASN A 209 11.41 1.58 -11.03
N VAL A 210 11.91 2.67 -10.43
CA VAL A 210 13.34 2.92 -10.23
C VAL A 210 13.63 3.06 -8.75
N ASN A 211 14.57 2.27 -8.23
CA ASN A 211 15.01 2.35 -6.84
C ASN A 211 16.50 2.67 -6.74
N PHE A 212 16.82 3.80 -6.13
CA PHE A 212 18.18 4.19 -5.78
C PHE A 212 18.56 3.62 -4.41
N PRO A 213 19.77 3.06 -4.26
CA PRO A 213 20.28 2.64 -2.95
C PRO A 213 20.72 3.88 -2.15
N LYS A 214 20.99 3.69 -0.85
CA LYS A 214 21.40 4.77 0.03
C LYS A 214 22.65 5.49 -0.49
N VAL A 215 22.62 6.82 -0.48
CA VAL A 215 23.79 7.68 -0.77
C VAL A 215 24.66 7.77 0.49
N GLU A 216 25.42 6.72 0.75
CA GLU A 216 26.32 6.63 1.90
C GLU A 216 27.59 5.82 1.57
N GLY A 217 28.62 5.95 2.40
CA GLY A 217 29.90 5.26 2.22
C GLY A 217 30.52 5.51 0.83
N GLN A 218 30.69 4.44 0.06
CA GLN A 218 31.25 4.52 -1.29
C GLN A 218 30.29 5.10 -2.34
N CYS A 219 28.97 5.10 -2.09
CA CYS A 219 27.93 5.50 -3.03
C CYS A 219 27.57 6.99 -2.91
N THR A 220 28.57 7.86 -3.03
CA THR A 220 28.43 9.30 -2.80
C THR A 220 28.46 10.15 -4.07
N ASP A 221 28.62 9.53 -5.23
CA ASP A 221 28.77 10.18 -6.53
C ASP A 221 27.96 9.43 -7.59
N ALA A 222 27.22 10.13 -8.44
CA ALA A 222 26.35 9.54 -9.46
C ALA A 222 27.10 8.66 -10.47
N SER A 223 28.40 8.89 -10.71
CA SER A 223 29.24 8.08 -11.60
C SER A 223 29.50 6.67 -11.09
N LYS A 224 29.42 6.46 -9.77
CA LYS A 224 29.67 5.17 -9.13
C LYS A 224 28.49 4.21 -9.21
N PHE A 225 27.30 4.71 -9.56
CA PHE A 225 26.11 3.89 -9.61
C PHE A 225 26.02 3.10 -10.91
N LYS A 226 25.71 1.81 -10.78
CA LYS A 226 25.47 0.89 -11.88
C LYS A 226 23.98 0.59 -11.99
N TRP A 227 23.47 0.51 -13.21
CA TRP A 227 22.06 0.27 -13.47
C TRP A 227 21.84 -1.20 -13.77
N VAL A 228 20.82 -1.78 -13.15
CA VAL A 228 20.45 -3.19 -13.32
C VAL A 228 18.99 -3.24 -13.76
N LEU A 229 18.73 -3.93 -14.87
CA LEU A 229 17.36 -4.23 -15.30
C LEU A 229 16.83 -5.36 -14.42
N THR A 230 15.71 -5.10 -13.75
CA THR A 230 15.14 -5.98 -12.73
C THR A 230 13.65 -6.23 -12.97
N ARG A 231 13.05 -7.01 -12.08
CA ARG A 231 11.61 -7.25 -11.99
C ARG A 231 11.06 -6.89 -10.61
N ILE A 232 9.80 -6.45 -10.57
CA ILE A 232 9.12 -6.00 -9.33
C ILE A 232 8.75 -7.18 -8.44
N ASN A 233 8.15 -8.22 -9.03
CA ASN A 233 7.59 -9.36 -8.31
C ASN A 233 8.25 -10.67 -8.78
N PRO A 234 8.37 -11.70 -7.91
CA PRO A 234 9.14 -12.92 -8.19
C PRO A 234 8.55 -13.84 -9.27
N GLY A 235 7.41 -13.50 -9.87
CA GLY A 235 6.91 -14.20 -11.06
C GLY A 235 6.31 -15.57 -10.87
N LEU A 236 5.96 -15.96 -9.64
CA LEU A 236 5.33 -17.26 -9.37
C LEU A 236 4.04 -17.51 -10.15
N LEU A 237 3.37 -16.44 -10.62
CA LEU A 237 2.09 -16.50 -11.33
C LEU A 237 2.09 -15.70 -12.65
N SER A 238 3.25 -15.20 -13.12
CA SER A 238 3.35 -14.38 -14.33
C SER A 238 4.07 -15.15 -15.45
N GLU A 239 3.80 -14.77 -16.70
CA GLU A 239 4.57 -15.25 -17.86
C GLU A 239 6.06 -14.92 -17.71
N ARG A 240 6.91 -15.63 -18.47
CA ARG A 240 8.37 -15.40 -18.51
C ARG A 240 8.67 -13.99 -19.02
N ASP A 241 9.73 -13.39 -18.49
CA ASP A 241 10.20 -12.06 -18.89
C ASP A 241 11.31 -12.20 -19.96
N THR A 242 12.29 -11.30 -20.00
CA THR A 242 13.36 -11.35 -21.00
C THR A 242 14.50 -12.27 -20.57
N ARG A 243 15.16 -12.94 -21.53
CA ARG A 243 16.29 -13.83 -21.22
C ARG A 243 17.45 -13.03 -20.61
N TRP A 244 17.98 -13.50 -19.49
CA TRP A 244 19.03 -12.83 -18.73
C TRP A 244 20.09 -13.84 -18.26
N CYS A 245 21.33 -13.69 -18.72
CA CYS A 245 22.49 -14.48 -18.23
C CYS A 245 22.28 -16.00 -18.17
N GLY A 246 21.61 -16.58 -19.16
CA GLY A 246 21.30 -18.02 -19.19
C GLY A 246 20.02 -18.43 -18.44
N ASP A 247 19.41 -17.50 -17.71
CA ASP A 247 18.08 -17.63 -17.12
C ASP A 247 17.01 -17.01 -18.05
N ASP A 248 15.76 -17.42 -17.86
CA ASP A 248 14.58 -16.81 -18.48
C ASP A 248 13.85 -15.81 -17.57
N ARG A 249 14.51 -15.43 -16.45
CA ARG A 249 14.06 -14.45 -15.46
C ARG A 249 15.11 -13.38 -15.14
N LEU A 250 14.69 -12.11 -15.10
CA LEU A 250 15.44 -10.99 -14.53
C LEU A 250 15.57 -11.12 -12.99
N PRO A 251 16.63 -10.59 -12.37
CA PRO A 251 16.76 -10.51 -10.91
C PRO A 251 15.69 -9.59 -10.31
N THR A 252 15.24 -9.89 -9.10
CA THR A 252 14.25 -9.05 -8.41
C THR A 252 14.87 -7.77 -7.88
N GLU A 253 14.07 -6.70 -7.78
CA GLU A 253 14.53 -5.45 -7.14
C GLU A 253 15.01 -5.68 -5.70
N THR A 254 14.38 -6.64 -5.01
CA THR A 254 14.74 -7.03 -3.64
C THR A 254 16.13 -7.69 -3.59
N GLU A 255 16.45 -8.57 -4.53
CA GLU A 255 17.79 -9.19 -4.62
C GLU A 255 18.87 -8.12 -4.78
N ILE A 256 18.67 -7.17 -5.70
CA ILE A 256 19.62 -6.08 -5.94
C ILE A 256 19.73 -5.15 -4.73
N ALA A 257 18.62 -4.87 -4.05
CA ALA A 257 18.63 -4.05 -2.84
C ALA A 257 19.35 -4.74 -1.66
N LEU A 258 19.30 -6.08 -1.56
CA LEU A 258 19.93 -6.86 -0.50
C LEU A 258 21.42 -7.16 -0.76
N GLU A 259 21.83 -7.28 -2.03
CA GLU A 259 23.23 -7.52 -2.42
C GLU A 259 24.16 -6.38 -1.98
N GLY A 260 23.60 -5.17 -1.82
CA GLY A 260 24.35 -3.97 -1.44
C GLY A 260 25.14 -3.35 -2.58
N GLY A 261 25.95 -2.33 -2.27
CA GLY A 261 26.70 -1.56 -3.27
C GLY A 261 25.86 -0.51 -4.00
N CYS A 262 26.46 0.14 -4.99
CA CYS A 262 25.86 1.28 -5.70
C CYS A 262 25.04 0.79 -6.91
N HIS A 263 24.08 -0.09 -6.68
CA HIS A 263 23.24 -0.67 -7.74
C HIS A 263 21.85 -0.02 -7.74
N ILE A 264 21.45 0.51 -8.89
CA ILE A 264 20.12 1.08 -9.13
C ILE A 264 19.30 0.02 -9.86
N SER A 265 18.16 -0.35 -9.30
CA SER A 265 17.22 -1.24 -9.98
C SER A 265 16.25 -0.42 -10.85
N ILE A 266 16.05 -0.87 -12.08
CA ILE A 266 14.99 -0.40 -12.99
C ILE A 266 14.14 -1.61 -13.37
N SER A 267 12.86 -1.59 -13.03
CA SER A 267 11.91 -2.60 -13.50
C SER A 267 10.86 -2.01 -14.42
N VAL A 268 10.45 -2.80 -15.40
CA VAL A 268 9.32 -2.49 -16.28
C VAL A 268 8.05 -3.01 -15.62
N GLY A 269 7.19 -2.11 -15.16
CA GLY A 269 5.94 -2.43 -14.47
C GLY A 269 4.72 -2.29 -15.39
N ASP A 270 3.72 -3.15 -15.18
CA ASP A 270 2.39 -3.02 -15.76
C ASP A 270 1.60 -1.97 -14.96
N ALA A 271 1.14 -0.92 -15.63
CA ALA A 271 0.46 0.20 -14.99
C ALA A 271 -0.93 -0.17 -14.44
N SER A 272 -1.55 -1.26 -14.92
CA SER A 272 -2.89 -1.67 -14.50
C SER A 272 -2.92 -2.45 -13.19
N ASP A 273 -1.85 -3.20 -12.88
CA ASP A 273 -1.79 -4.07 -11.68
C ASP A 273 -0.53 -3.88 -10.82
N LYS A 274 0.39 -3.02 -11.26
CA LYS A 274 1.67 -2.69 -10.60
C LYS A 274 2.66 -3.86 -10.51
N THR A 275 2.42 -4.95 -11.23
CA THR A 275 3.34 -6.08 -11.29
C THR A 275 4.36 -5.91 -12.41
N THR A 276 5.29 -6.85 -12.57
CA THR A 276 6.25 -6.83 -13.68
C THR A 276 5.51 -7.03 -15.00
N ALA A 277 5.73 -6.14 -15.97
CA ALA A 277 5.19 -6.30 -17.31
C ALA A 277 5.70 -7.60 -17.97
N ASP A 278 4.90 -8.23 -18.82
CA ASP A 278 5.32 -9.44 -19.53
C ASP A 278 6.41 -9.19 -20.58
N ALA A 279 7.02 -10.26 -21.10
CA ALA A 279 8.05 -10.15 -22.14
C ALA A 279 7.57 -9.45 -23.42
N ALA A 280 6.29 -9.53 -23.78
CA ALA A 280 5.77 -8.87 -24.99
C ALA A 280 5.74 -7.35 -24.82
N ARG A 281 5.40 -6.88 -23.61
CA ARG A 281 5.42 -5.45 -23.23
C ARG A 281 6.81 -4.93 -22.89
N GLN A 282 7.74 -5.82 -22.52
CA GLN A 282 9.17 -5.51 -22.39
C GLN A 282 9.92 -5.55 -23.74
N LYS A 283 9.38 -6.24 -24.76
CA LYS A 283 10.02 -6.42 -26.07
C LYS A 283 9.94 -5.13 -26.89
N VAL A 284 11.12 -4.53 -27.03
CA VAL A 284 11.44 -3.59 -28.09
C VAL A 284 11.67 -4.42 -29.35
N GLU A 285 10.79 -4.32 -30.35
CA GLU A 285 10.97 -5.09 -31.59
C GLU A 285 12.26 -4.69 -32.31
N GLY A 286 13.17 -5.65 -32.47
CA GLY A 286 14.35 -5.53 -33.34
C GLY A 286 15.59 -6.34 -32.98
N SER A 287 15.58 -7.22 -31.97
CA SER A 287 16.80 -7.96 -31.55
C SER A 287 16.98 -9.34 -32.19
N GLU A 288 16.63 -9.52 -33.46
CA GLU A 288 16.78 -10.81 -34.17
C GLU A 288 18.03 -10.88 -35.05
N ARG A 289 19.03 -10.00 -34.86
CA ARG A 289 20.23 -9.99 -35.71
C ARG A 289 21.61 -9.92 -35.07
N ASP A 290 21.73 -9.96 -33.73
CA ASP A 290 23.04 -9.92 -33.05
C ASP A 290 23.28 -11.11 -32.09
N SER A 291 22.69 -12.27 -32.35
CA SER A 291 22.94 -13.51 -31.59
C SER A 291 24.19 -14.28 -32.03
N ALA A 292 24.97 -13.77 -32.98
CA ALA A 292 26.12 -14.48 -33.56
C ALA A 292 27.50 -14.04 -33.01
N ALA A 293 27.56 -13.18 -31.98
CA ALA A 293 28.83 -12.64 -31.47
C ALA A 293 29.11 -12.93 -29.98
N TYR A 294 28.40 -13.89 -29.37
CA TYR A 294 28.60 -14.28 -27.96
C TYR A 294 28.98 -15.76 -27.83
N ASP A 295 29.78 -16.27 -28.75
CA ASP A 295 30.51 -17.52 -28.56
C ASP A 295 32.00 -17.20 -28.55
N THR A 296 32.70 -17.76 -27.57
CA THR A 296 34.15 -17.63 -27.25
C THR A 296 34.56 -16.48 -26.31
N MET A 297 34.58 -16.76 -25.00
CA MET A 297 35.74 -16.50 -24.12
C MET A 297 35.57 -17.20 -22.76
N PRO A 298 36.65 -17.68 -22.11
CA PRO A 298 36.59 -18.71 -21.08
C PRO A 298 36.26 -18.18 -19.68
N THR A 299 35.73 -19.11 -18.90
CA THR A 299 35.14 -19.00 -17.56
C THR A 299 36.15 -18.69 -16.45
N SER A 300 35.85 -17.66 -15.64
CA SER A 300 36.15 -17.65 -14.20
C SER A 300 35.28 -16.61 -13.47
N ASN A 301 34.49 -17.06 -12.49
CA ASN A 301 33.53 -16.37 -11.59
C ASN A 301 32.10 -16.12 -12.13
N PRO A 302 31.06 -16.83 -11.62
CA PRO A 302 29.68 -16.69 -12.08
C PRO A 302 28.86 -15.82 -11.11
N LEU A 303 29.13 -14.52 -11.01
CA LEU A 303 28.26 -13.60 -10.29
C LEU A 303 28.14 -12.27 -11.06
N VAL A 304 26.93 -12.03 -11.56
CA VAL A 304 26.38 -10.75 -12.04
C VAL A 304 27.06 -10.13 -13.27
N HIS A 305 26.45 -10.33 -14.45
CA HIS A 305 26.77 -9.53 -15.64
C HIS A 305 26.00 -8.21 -15.64
N PHE A 306 26.71 -7.10 -15.83
CA PHE A 306 26.17 -5.74 -15.82
C PHE A 306 25.81 -5.27 -17.24
N LEU A 307 24.63 -4.67 -17.42
CA LEU A 307 24.31 -3.93 -18.65
C LEU A 307 24.82 -2.49 -18.55
N PRO A 308 25.68 -2.02 -19.48
CA PRO A 308 25.94 -0.60 -19.60
C PRO A 308 24.70 0.13 -20.11
N ILE A 309 24.44 1.33 -19.58
CA ILE A 309 23.31 2.22 -19.96
C ILE A 309 23.21 2.41 -21.50
N SER A 310 24.33 2.27 -22.23
CA SER A 310 24.39 2.36 -23.69
C SER A 310 23.58 1.28 -24.44
N LYS A 311 23.17 0.20 -23.79
CA LYS A 311 22.41 -0.91 -24.41
C LYS A 311 20.89 -0.90 -24.14
N ILE A 312 20.37 0.04 -23.33
CA ILE A 312 18.93 0.21 -23.14
C ILE A 312 18.38 1.03 -24.33
N LYS A 313 17.93 0.36 -25.40
CA LYS A 313 17.15 0.99 -26.49
C LYS A 313 15.68 0.64 -26.29
N ILE A 314 14.86 1.63 -25.89
CA ILE A 314 13.39 1.52 -25.86
C ILE A 314 12.85 2.26 -27.08
N LYS A 315 12.34 1.53 -28.08
CA LYS A 315 11.64 2.11 -29.24
C LYS A 315 10.23 1.55 -29.27
N GLY A 316 9.22 2.39 -29.09
CA GLY A 316 7.84 1.98 -29.29
C GLY A 316 7.44 1.97 -30.76
N ARG A 317 6.45 1.13 -31.06
CA ARG A 317 5.92 0.91 -32.41
C ARG A 317 4.95 2.03 -32.79
N SER A 318 5.17 2.69 -33.92
CA SER A 318 4.13 3.45 -34.61
C SER A 318 3.12 2.47 -35.21
N ALA A 319 1.85 2.58 -34.82
CA ALA A 319 0.77 1.78 -35.37
C ALA A 319 0.70 1.94 -36.90
N ARG A 320 0.90 0.83 -37.63
CA ARG A 320 0.55 0.75 -39.05
C ARG A 320 -0.97 0.77 -39.17
N ARG A 321 -1.48 1.86 -39.72
CA ARG A 321 -2.83 1.98 -40.26
C ARG A 321 -3.01 0.89 -41.34
N SER A 322 -3.79 -0.15 -41.06
CA SER A 322 -4.14 -1.12 -42.10
C SER A 322 -5.12 -0.45 -43.06
N GLN A 323 -4.64 -0.23 -44.28
CA GLN A 323 -5.50 0.09 -45.41
C GLN A 323 -6.22 -1.20 -45.80
N PHE A 324 -7.51 -1.26 -45.51
CA PHE A 324 -8.42 -2.17 -46.22
C PHE A 324 -8.58 -1.63 -47.64
N THR A 325 -7.94 -2.30 -48.61
CA THR A 325 -8.21 -2.10 -50.03
C THR A 325 -9.55 -2.76 -50.36
N SER A 326 -10.62 -1.97 -50.34
CA SER A 326 -11.83 -2.27 -51.10
C SER A 326 -11.57 -1.88 -52.55
N ARG A 327 -11.55 -2.88 -53.46
CA ARG A 327 -11.72 -2.65 -54.89
C ARG A 327 -13.22 -2.79 -55.21
N MET A 328 -13.89 -1.67 -55.36
CA MET A 328 -15.02 -1.53 -56.28
C MET A 328 -14.81 -0.26 -57.09
N ALA A 329 -14.94 -0.41 -58.40
CA ALA A 329 -14.80 0.64 -59.41
C ALA A 329 -16.09 1.51 -59.47
N PRO A 330 -16.14 2.63 -60.23
CA PRO A 330 -16.29 3.97 -59.67
C PRO A 330 -17.60 4.67 -60.10
N ILE A 331 -17.67 5.99 -59.84
CA ILE A 331 -18.61 7.01 -60.36
C ILE A 331 -19.82 7.19 -59.41
N ASP A 332 -20.12 8.35 -58.79
CA ASP A 332 -20.22 9.69 -59.37
C ASP A 332 -20.20 10.85 -58.33
N ARG A 333 -19.76 12.02 -58.81
CA ARG A 333 -20.05 13.44 -58.45
C ARG A 333 -20.46 13.85 -57.01
N CYS A 334 -19.67 14.70 -56.33
CA CYS A 334 -19.71 16.18 -56.34
C CYS A 334 -21.04 16.83 -55.92
N LEU A 335 -21.07 17.43 -54.71
CA LEU A 335 -21.23 18.88 -54.47
C LEU A 335 -21.58 19.17 -52.99
N ALA A 336 -20.92 20.21 -52.45
CA ALA A 336 -21.44 21.33 -51.63
C ALA A 336 -22.47 21.05 -50.51
N SER A 337 -22.56 21.78 -49.39
CA SER A 337 -21.85 22.90 -48.79
C SER A 337 -22.65 23.25 -47.53
N MET A 338 -21.95 23.50 -46.42
CA MET A 338 -22.24 24.48 -45.36
C MET A 338 -23.51 24.47 -44.47
N ALA A 339 -23.23 25.02 -43.28
CA ALA A 339 -24.09 25.65 -42.26
C ALA A 339 -24.69 24.71 -41.20
N ARG A 340 -24.19 24.73 -39.94
CA ARG A 340 -24.31 25.73 -38.83
C ARG A 340 -25.63 25.62 -38.04
N LEU A 341 -25.46 25.51 -36.72
CA LEU A 341 -26.38 25.90 -35.62
C LEU A 341 -27.63 25.01 -35.46
N SER A 342 -28.20 24.71 -34.28
CA SER A 342 -28.07 25.19 -32.90
C SER A 342 -28.84 24.24 -31.97
N LEU A 343 -28.57 24.32 -30.66
CA LEU A 343 -29.33 23.69 -29.56
C LEU A 343 -30.76 24.24 -29.43
N VAL A 344 -31.72 23.43 -28.91
CA VAL A 344 -32.69 23.73 -27.82
C VAL A 344 -33.70 22.57 -27.64
N GLN A 345 -34.17 22.37 -26.40
CA GLN A 345 -35.02 21.31 -25.85
C GLN A 345 -36.53 21.41 -26.18
N THR A 346 -37.28 20.31 -25.97
CA THR A 346 -38.56 20.11 -25.21
C THR A 346 -39.34 18.87 -25.76
N PRO A 347 -40.49 18.42 -25.21
CA PRO A 347 -40.79 17.92 -23.86
C PRO A 347 -41.46 16.50 -23.86
N ARG A 348 -41.84 15.99 -22.68
CA ARG A 348 -42.54 14.69 -22.45
C ARG A 348 -44.07 14.82 -22.62
N PRO A 349 -44.79 13.80 -23.15
CA PRO A 349 -46.02 13.27 -22.49
C PRO A 349 -46.18 11.71 -22.65
N ALA A 350 -46.58 10.94 -21.63
CA ALA A 350 -47.91 10.59 -21.10
C ALA A 350 -48.53 9.30 -21.69
N ILE A 351 -49.00 8.40 -20.80
CA ILE A 351 -49.51 7.03 -21.04
C ILE A 351 -51.03 7.05 -21.28
N PRO A 352 -51.58 6.14 -22.11
CA PRO A 352 -52.94 5.64 -21.86
C PRO A 352 -53.02 4.10 -21.77
N SER A 353 -53.91 3.66 -20.87
CA SER A 353 -54.33 2.29 -20.59
C SER A 353 -55.48 1.84 -21.52
N ILE A 354 -55.45 0.59 -22.01
CA ILE A 354 -56.54 -0.06 -22.74
C ILE A 354 -56.76 -1.49 -22.17
N PRO A 355 -58.02 -1.98 -22.07
CA PRO A 355 -58.40 -3.07 -21.15
C PRO A 355 -58.21 -4.48 -21.73
N ARG A 356 -58.08 -5.45 -20.81
CA ARG A 356 -58.15 -6.89 -21.07
C ARG A 356 -59.58 -7.28 -21.37
N PHE A 357 -59.87 -7.81 -22.56
CA PHE A 357 -60.68 -9.01 -22.82
C PHE A 357 -60.79 -9.16 -24.34
N LEU A 358 -60.76 -10.41 -24.81
CA LEU A 358 -60.69 -10.89 -26.21
C LEU A 358 -59.29 -11.29 -26.69
N ALA A 359 -58.83 -12.43 -26.17
CA ALA A 359 -57.89 -13.29 -26.88
C ALA A 359 -58.67 -14.31 -27.72
N PRO A 360 -58.21 -14.60 -28.94
CA PRO A 360 -58.17 -15.96 -29.45
C PRO A 360 -56.72 -16.39 -29.70
N ALA A 361 -56.44 -17.64 -29.32
CA ALA A 361 -55.15 -18.29 -29.47
C ALA A 361 -54.91 -18.72 -30.92
N ALA A 362 -53.81 -18.27 -31.54
CA ALA A 362 -53.15 -18.96 -32.64
C ALA A 362 -51.72 -18.44 -32.87
N ALA A 363 -50.80 -19.38 -33.09
CA ALA A 363 -49.41 -19.24 -33.52
C ALA A 363 -48.40 -18.62 -32.52
N GLN A 364 -47.72 -19.49 -31.77
CA GLN A 364 -46.44 -19.19 -31.12
C GLN A 364 -45.41 -18.75 -32.17
N GLN A 365 -45.19 -17.44 -32.30
CA GLN A 365 -43.95 -16.91 -32.87
C GLN A 365 -42.86 -17.01 -31.79
N VAL A 366 -41.92 -17.93 -32.02
CA VAL A 366 -40.68 -18.04 -31.25
C VAL A 366 -39.92 -16.71 -31.39
N ARG A 367 -39.94 -15.90 -30.34
CA ARG A 367 -39.08 -14.73 -30.22
C ARG A 367 -37.63 -15.23 -30.20
N GLN A 368 -36.90 -15.02 -31.29
CA GLN A 368 -35.45 -15.10 -31.26
C GLN A 368 -34.95 -13.94 -30.40
N ALA A 369 -34.64 -14.24 -29.13
CA ALA A 369 -33.83 -13.36 -28.32
C ALA A 369 -32.47 -13.20 -29.00
N SER A 370 -32.10 -11.96 -29.33
CA SER A 370 -30.73 -11.63 -29.70
C SER A 370 -29.82 -12.09 -28.56
N VAL A 371 -29.07 -13.16 -28.80
CA VAL A 371 -28.10 -13.69 -27.86
C VAL A 371 -26.97 -12.67 -27.76
N VAL A 372 -27.10 -11.73 -26.80
CA VAL A 372 -25.93 -11.07 -26.24
C VAL A 372 -25.07 -12.21 -25.71
N ARG A 373 -23.95 -12.46 -26.37
CA ARG A 373 -22.95 -13.43 -25.91
C ARG A 373 -22.34 -12.84 -24.64
N ILE A 374 -23.00 -13.06 -23.51
CA ILE A 374 -22.42 -12.86 -22.19
C ILE A 374 -21.14 -13.69 -22.21
N LYS A 375 -19.98 -13.02 -22.28
CA LYS A 375 -18.69 -13.68 -22.06
C LYS A 375 -18.88 -14.48 -20.78
N LYS A 376 -18.80 -15.82 -20.85
CA LYS A 376 -18.78 -16.67 -19.66
C LYS A 376 -17.69 -16.11 -18.77
N THR A 377 -18.07 -15.38 -17.72
CA THR A 377 -17.15 -14.98 -16.66
C THR A 377 -16.51 -16.27 -16.21
N LYS A 378 -15.18 -16.41 -16.40
CA LYS A 378 -14.43 -17.57 -15.92
C LYS A 378 -14.90 -17.81 -14.49
N LYS A 379 -15.46 -19.00 -14.19
CA LYS A 379 -15.87 -19.37 -12.83
C LYS A 379 -14.67 -19.03 -11.93
N LYS A 380 -14.83 -18.04 -11.05
CA LYS A 380 -13.79 -17.74 -10.05
C LYS A 380 -13.52 -19.06 -9.34
N LYS A 381 -12.25 -19.49 -9.31
CA LYS A 381 -11.87 -20.73 -8.61
C LYS A 381 -12.46 -20.63 -7.21
N ALA A 382 -13.17 -21.67 -6.79
CA ALA A 382 -13.75 -21.71 -5.45
C ALA A 382 -12.63 -21.50 -4.43
N LEU A 383 -12.79 -20.55 -3.52
CA LEU A 383 -11.83 -20.39 -2.44
C LEU A 383 -11.82 -21.67 -1.61
N PRO A 384 -10.64 -22.18 -1.21
CA PRO A 384 -10.58 -23.33 -0.32
C PRO A 384 -11.40 -23.08 0.94
N LYS A 385 -12.12 -24.12 1.40
CA LYS A 385 -12.94 -24.06 2.62
C LYS A 385 -12.10 -23.69 3.85
N ASP A 386 -10.85 -24.12 3.88
CA ASP A 386 -9.94 -23.92 5.01
C ASP A 386 -8.91 -22.83 4.73
N PHE A 387 -8.29 -22.33 5.80
CA PHE A 387 -7.10 -21.50 5.68
C PHE A 387 -5.93 -22.33 5.13
N LYS A 388 -5.04 -21.66 4.37
CA LYS A 388 -3.84 -22.28 3.84
C LYS A 388 -2.95 -22.67 5.02
N ARG A 389 -2.53 -23.94 5.06
CA ARG A 389 -1.69 -24.49 6.12
C ARG A 389 -0.38 -24.98 5.52
N HIS A 390 0.71 -24.76 6.25
CA HIS A 390 2.02 -25.27 5.90
C HIS A 390 2.27 -26.53 6.71
N ASN A 391 2.64 -27.63 6.05
CA ASN A 391 3.04 -28.84 6.77
C ASN A 391 4.39 -28.59 7.45
N LEU A 392 4.37 -28.49 8.78
CA LEU A 392 5.55 -28.27 9.61
C LEU A 392 6.62 -29.34 9.37
N SER A 393 6.19 -30.60 9.22
CA SER A 393 7.08 -31.76 9.02
C SER A 393 7.72 -31.87 7.64
N LYS A 394 7.22 -31.16 6.61
CA LYS A 394 7.75 -31.28 5.23
C LYS A 394 8.70 -30.16 4.84
N ARG A 395 8.86 -29.15 5.70
CA ARG A 395 9.60 -27.91 5.39
C ARG A 395 10.80 -27.69 6.32
N ASP A 396 11.10 -28.62 7.22
CA ASP A 396 12.16 -28.52 8.24
C ASP A 396 12.22 -27.13 8.89
N PHE A 397 11.07 -26.64 9.38
CA PHE A 397 11.07 -25.41 10.16
C PHE A 397 11.67 -25.69 11.54
N PRO A 398 12.74 -24.99 11.95
CA PRO A 398 13.32 -25.16 13.27
C PRO A 398 12.31 -24.73 14.33
N GLN A 399 12.10 -25.60 15.31
CA GLN A 399 11.27 -25.33 16.47
C GLN A 399 12.17 -25.18 17.69
N TYR A 400 11.90 -24.16 18.49
CA TYR A 400 12.76 -23.75 19.59
C TYR A 400 12.10 -24.08 20.92
N SER A 401 12.89 -24.40 21.94
CA SER A 401 12.37 -24.41 23.32
C SER A 401 11.99 -23.01 23.79
N LEU A 402 11.18 -22.94 24.84
CA LEU A 402 10.80 -21.64 25.42
C LEU A 402 12.04 -20.84 25.87
N CYS A 403 13.01 -21.49 26.50
CA CYS A 403 14.24 -20.84 26.96
C CYS A 403 15.08 -20.30 25.80
N GLU A 404 15.26 -21.08 24.73
CA GLU A 404 16.02 -20.64 23.57
C GLU A 404 15.32 -19.49 22.83
N ALA A 405 14.00 -19.60 22.63
CA ALA A 405 13.20 -18.54 22.04
C ALA A 405 13.30 -17.24 22.85
N MET A 406 13.21 -17.32 24.18
CA MET A 406 13.36 -16.14 25.05
C MET A 406 14.76 -15.53 24.95
N ARG A 407 15.82 -16.34 24.87
CA ARG A 407 17.20 -15.87 24.70
C ARG A 407 17.34 -15.06 23.41
N VAL A 408 16.88 -15.61 22.29
CA VAL A 408 16.93 -14.94 20.98
C VAL A 408 16.13 -13.64 21.01
N LEU A 409 14.89 -13.68 21.52
CA LEU A 409 14.02 -12.51 21.56
C LEU A 409 14.59 -11.40 22.45
N ARG A 410 15.20 -11.73 23.59
CA ARG A 410 15.86 -10.74 24.46
C ARG A 410 17.10 -10.13 23.84
N ALA A 411 17.87 -10.91 23.08
CA ALA A 411 19.02 -10.39 22.35
C ALA A 411 18.59 -9.37 21.28
N VAL A 412 17.44 -9.58 20.63
CA VAL A 412 16.89 -8.65 19.64
C VAL A 412 16.38 -7.36 20.29
N GLU A 413 15.78 -7.45 21.48
CA GLU A 413 15.17 -6.32 22.18
C GLU A 413 16.15 -5.56 23.11
N VAL A 414 17.46 -5.75 22.91
CA VAL A 414 18.49 -5.10 23.72
C VAL A 414 18.38 -3.56 23.61
N GLY A 415 18.44 -2.88 24.76
CA GLY A 415 18.33 -1.42 24.83
C GLY A 415 16.90 -0.87 24.92
N ASN A 416 15.87 -1.72 24.85
CA ASN A 416 14.47 -1.30 25.05
C ASN A 416 14.03 -1.44 26.52
N PRO A 417 13.14 -0.56 27.03
CA PRO A 417 12.63 -0.68 28.39
C PRO A 417 11.87 -2.01 28.62
N PRO A 418 12.23 -2.83 29.63
CA PRO A 418 11.68 -4.17 29.79
C PRO A 418 10.19 -4.21 30.18
N ALA A 419 9.66 -3.10 30.72
CA ALA A 419 8.24 -2.96 31.05
C ALA A 419 7.37 -2.63 29.82
N THR A 420 7.94 -1.99 28.80
CA THR A 420 7.19 -1.56 27.61
C THR A 420 7.04 -2.68 26.59
N ILE A 421 8.10 -3.48 26.41
CA ILE A 421 8.12 -4.57 25.42
C ILE A 421 7.35 -5.78 25.94
N LYS A 422 6.44 -6.29 25.11
CA LYS A 422 5.55 -7.41 25.44
C LYS A 422 5.88 -8.63 24.60
N TYR A 423 5.76 -9.81 25.21
CA TYR A 423 5.72 -11.08 24.52
C TYR A 423 4.31 -11.33 24.00
N GLU A 424 4.17 -11.56 22.70
CA GLU A 424 2.92 -11.94 22.05
C GLU A 424 2.96 -13.39 21.61
N LEU A 425 1.86 -14.10 21.85
CA LEU A 425 1.67 -15.48 21.41
C LEU A 425 0.69 -15.51 20.26
N HIS A 426 1.12 -16.10 19.15
CA HIS A 426 0.30 -16.36 17.97
C HIS A 426 -0.02 -17.84 17.89
N VAL A 427 -1.30 -18.17 18.08
CA VAL A 427 -1.80 -19.54 18.06
C VAL A 427 -2.53 -19.75 16.75
N ASN A 428 -1.91 -20.50 15.84
CA ASN A 428 -2.49 -20.86 14.56
C ASN A 428 -3.46 -22.02 14.77
N LEU A 429 -4.72 -21.84 14.41
CA LEU A 429 -5.77 -22.86 14.49
C LEU A 429 -6.05 -23.46 13.11
N LYS A 430 -6.23 -24.77 13.07
CA LYS A 430 -6.86 -25.46 11.94
C LYS A 430 -8.35 -25.16 12.01
N THR A 431 -8.83 -24.28 11.15
CA THR A 431 -10.25 -23.94 11.08
C THR A 431 -10.70 -23.67 9.65
N ALA A 432 -12.00 -23.82 9.41
CA ALA A 432 -12.64 -23.42 8.17
C ALA A 432 -12.85 -21.89 8.15
N ARG A 433 -12.78 -21.28 6.96
CA ARG A 433 -12.94 -19.82 6.79
C ARG A 433 -14.30 -19.29 7.23
N ASN A 434 -15.34 -20.11 7.07
CA ASN A 434 -16.72 -19.78 7.44
C ASN A 434 -17.12 -20.40 8.78
N GLY A 435 -16.16 -20.79 9.61
CA GLY A 435 -16.41 -21.37 10.93
C GLY A 435 -16.82 -20.32 11.97
N PRO A 436 -17.39 -20.76 13.11
CA PRO A 436 -17.59 -19.88 14.27
C PRO A 436 -16.24 -19.30 14.72
N VAL A 437 -16.21 -18.12 15.32
CA VAL A 437 -14.98 -17.44 15.75
C VAL A 437 -14.85 -17.50 17.27
N ILE A 438 -13.68 -17.88 17.79
CA ILE A 438 -13.39 -17.84 19.23
C ILE A 438 -13.24 -16.38 19.68
N LYS A 439 -14.00 -15.97 20.71
CA LYS A 439 -13.86 -14.68 21.38
C LYS A 439 -14.14 -14.89 22.87
N ASN A 440 -13.10 -14.79 23.69
CA ASN A 440 -13.19 -14.92 25.14
C ASN A 440 -12.12 -14.07 25.85
N SER A 441 -12.13 -14.09 27.17
CA SER A 441 -11.18 -13.39 28.05
C SER A 441 -10.49 -14.37 28.99
N VAL A 442 -9.18 -14.26 29.21
CA VAL A 442 -8.43 -15.14 30.12
C VAL A 442 -7.72 -14.33 31.19
N ARG A 443 -7.82 -14.78 32.44
CA ARG A 443 -7.00 -14.22 33.53
C ARG A 443 -5.67 -14.96 33.57
N LEU A 444 -4.59 -14.24 33.31
CA LEU A 444 -3.25 -14.78 33.37
C LEU A 444 -2.77 -14.79 34.84
N PRO A 445 -2.07 -15.85 35.29
CA PRO A 445 -1.45 -15.89 36.63
C PRO A 445 -0.51 -14.71 36.88
N HIS A 446 0.27 -14.35 35.87
CA HIS A 446 1.13 -13.16 35.88
C HIS A 446 0.56 -12.14 34.88
N PRO A 447 -0.17 -11.12 35.34
CA PRO A 447 -0.89 -10.19 34.46
C PRO A 447 0.09 -9.24 33.78
N VAL A 448 -0.02 -9.14 32.45
CA VAL A 448 0.73 -8.15 31.67
C VAL A 448 0.33 -6.75 32.13
N GLN A 449 1.29 -5.97 32.64
CA GLN A 449 1.00 -4.62 33.09
C GLN A 449 0.60 -3.78 31.88
N SER A 450 -0.64 -3.29 31.91
CA SER A 450 -1.17 -2.34 30.93
C SER A 450 -2.11 -1.41 31.65
N ASP A 451 -1.98 -0.12 31.35
CA ASP A 451 -2.79 0.94 31.94
C ASP A 451 -4.19 0.90 31.33
N TRP A 452 -5.02 -0.05 31.75
CA TRP A 452 -6.39 -0.15 31.26
C TRP A 452 -7.27 0.93 31.87
N GLN A 453 -7.83 1.76 31.00
CA GLN A 453 -8.82 2.74 31.39
C GLN A 453 -10.22 2.10 31.28
N ILE A 454 -10.92 1.98 32.41
CA ILE A 454 -12.26 1.37 32.47
C ILE A 454 -13.30 2.48 32.60
N ALA A 455 -14.32 2.43 31.73
CA ALA A 455 -15.53 3.24 31.83
C ALA A 455 -16.73 2.36 32.21
N VAL A 456 -17.65 2.93 32.99
CA VAL A 456 -18.83 2.24 33.51
C VAL A 456 -20.09 3.00 33.10
N VAL A 457 -20.99 2.33 32.39
CA VAL A 457 -22.35 2.79 32.12
C VAL A 457 -23.22 2.38 33.31
N CYS A 458 -23.67 3.36 34.08
CA CYS A 458 -24.64 3.17 35.16
C CYS A 458 -25.55 4.41 35.26
N PRO A 459 -26.71 4.29 35.93
CA PRO A 459 -27.62 5.41 36.10
C PRO A 459 -26.93 6.56 36.83
N GLU A 460 -27.08 7.78 36.30
CA GLU A 460 -26.41 8.96 36.85
C GLU A 460 -26.88 9.23 38.29
N GLY A 461 -25.93 9.54 39.18
CA GLY A 461 -26.20 9.82 40.59
C GLY A 461 -26.51 8.60 41.48
N SER A 462 -26.42 7.38 40.95
CA SER A 462 -26.62 6.15 41.75
C SER A 462 -25.43 5.85 42.68
N ASP A 463 -25.67 5.07 43.74
CA ASP A 463 -24.61 4.60 44.64
C ASP A 463 -23.55 3.77 43.89
N ILE A 464 -23.98 3.03 42.86
CA ILE A 464 -23.11 2.25 41.97
C ILE A 464 -22.11 3.16 41.23
N ALA A 465 -22.54 4.37 40.83
CA ALA A 465 -21.66 5.33 40.17
C ALA A 465 -20.55 5.83 41.12
N ARG A 466 -20.91 6.06 42.40
CA ARG A 466 -19.95 6.46 43.44
C ARG A 466 -18.96 5.34 43.75
N GLU A 467 -19.45 4.11 43.86
CA GLU A 467 -18.61 2.93 44.07
C GLU A 467 -17.65 2.68 42.90
N ALA A 468 -18.11 2.79 41.66
CA ALA A 468 -17.28 2.64 40.47
C ALA A 468 -16.19 3.73 40.39
N THR A 469 -16.53 4.97 40.72
CA THR A 469 -15.57 6.09 40.78
C THR A 469 -14.53 5.84 41.88
N ALA A 470 -14.95 5.39 43.06
CA ALA A 470 -14.05 5.03 44.16
C ALA A 470 -13.14 3.83 43.81
N ALA A 471 -13.63 2.91 42.97
CA ALA A 471 -12.85 1.78 42.45
C ALA A 471 -11.87 2.16 41.33
N GLY A 472 -11.84 3.42 40.90
CA GLY A 472 -10.89 3.93 39.91
C GLY A 472 -11.38 3.92 38.45
N ALA A 473 -12.70 3.93 38.22
CA ALA A 473 -13.24 4.12 36.86
C ALA A 473 -12.94 5.54 36.35
N VAL A 474 -12.48 5.64 35.09
CA VAL A 474 -12.07 6.90 34.45
C VAL A 474 -13.27 7.75 34.06
N ALA A 475 -14.34 7.09 33.62
CA ALA A 475 -15.59 7.75 33.25
C ALA A 475 -16.78 6.90 33.71
N VAL A 476 -17.75 7.55 34.34
CA VAL A 476 -18.94 6.92 34.91
C VAL A 476 -20.16 7.76 34.56
N GLY A 477 -21.18 7.15 33.96
CA GLY A 477 -22.43 7.84 33.62
C GLY A 477 -23.19 7.17 32.48
N GLU A 478 -24.43 7.60 32.28
CA GLU A 478 -25.32 7.07 31.24
C GLU A 478 -25.34 8.03 30.04
N GLU A 479 -26.03 9.17 30.15
CA GLU A 479 -26.20 10.10 29.03
C GLU A 479 -24.91 10.86 28.70
N THR A 480 -24.20 11.31 29.72
CA THR A 480 -22.88 11.97 29.60
C THR A 480 -21.88 11.12 28.81
N LEU A 481 -21.81 9.82 29.11
CA LEU A 481 -20.91 8.89 28.43
C LEU A 481 -21.39 8.59 27.00
N PHE A 482 -22.70 8.50 26.77
CA PHE A 482 -23.25 8.31 25.43
C PHE A 482 -22.95 9.49 24.50
N GLU A 483 -23.01 10.72 25.02
CA GLU A 483 -22.64 11.91 24.25
C GLU A 483 -21.14 11.93 23.91
N ALA A 484 -20.27 11.60 24.87
CA ALA A 484 -18.83 11.51 24.63
C ALA A 484 -18.50 10.47 23.55
N ILE A 485 -19.16 9.30 23.58
CA ILE A 485 -19.00 8.25 22.58
C ILE A 485 -19.50 8.71 21.20
N ARG A 486 -20.62 9.45 21.12
CA ARG A 486 -21.12 10.02 19.85
C ARG A 486 -20.18 11.06 19.25
N LYS A 487 -19.50 11.83 20.10
CA LYS A 487 -18.45 12.79 19.70
C LYS A 487 -17.11 12.11 19.43
N GLU A 488 -17.05 10.77 19.47
CA GLU A 488 -15.85 9.94 19.29
C GLU A 488 -14.72 10.20 20.30
N GLN A 489 -15.02 10.84 21.44
CA GLN A 489 -14.09 11.06 22.54
C GLN A 489 -14.04 9.82 23.44
N ILE A 490 -13.32 8.79 23.00
CA ILE A 490 -13.18 7.51 23.71
C ILE A 490 -11.77 7.42 24.32
N ASN A 491 -11.69 7.68 25.62
CA ASN A 491 -10.46 7.61 26.42
C ASN A 491 -10.49 6.40 27.36
N PHE A 492 -11.06 5.28 26.92
CA PHE A 492 -11.15 4.05 27.71
C PHE A 492 -10.99 2.80 26.85
N ASP A 493 -10.38 1.77 27.42
CA ASP A 493 -10.11 0.49 26.77
C ASP A 493 -11.20 -0.55 27.03
N ARG A 494 -11.98 -0.36 28.10
CA ARG A 494 -13.07 -1.26 28.47
C ARG A 494 -14.31 -0.50 28.90
N LEU A 495 -15.47 -0.99 28.43
CA LEU A 495 -16.77 -0.48 28.81
C LEU A 495 -17.56 -1.57 29.53
N LEU A 496 -17.84 -1.32 30.80
CA LEU A 496 -18.75 -2.14 31.60
C LEU A 496 -20.12 -1.47 31.63
N CYS A 497 -21.18 -2.26 31.68
CA CYS A 497 -22.55 -1.77 31.79
C CYS A 497 -23.26 -2.47 32.94
N HIS A 498 -23.90 -1.69 33.79
CA HIS A 498 -24.81 -2.23 34.79
C HIS A 498 -26.11 -2.72 34.11
N GLU A 499 -26.73 -3.77 34.64
CA GLU A 499 -27.96 -4.36 34.07
C GLU A 499 -29.11 -3.35 33.96
N ALA A 500 -29.22 -2.41 34.91
CA ALA A 500 -30.26 -1.37 34.88
C ALA A 500 -30.17 -0.47 33.63
N SER A 501 -28.96 -0.22 33.12
CA SER A 501 -28.71 0.67 31.98
C SER A 501 -28.61 -0.08 30.63
N GLU A 502 -28.87 -1.40 30.60
CA GLU A 502 -28.88 -2.19 29.35
C GLU A 502 -29.90 -1.66 28.34
N LYS A 503 -31.09 -1.26 28.82
CA LYS A 503 -32.16 -0.71 27.96
C LYS A 503 -31.75 0.62 27.33
N ALA A 504 -31.08 1.47 28.09
CA ALA A 504 -30.62 2.77 27.62
C ALA A 504 -29.50 2.65 26.59
N LEU A 505 -28.56 1.72 26.79
CA LEU A 505 -27.50 1.40 25.83
C LEU A 505 -28.08 0.99 24.46
N ASN A 506 -29.12 0.15 24.46
CA ASN A 506 -29.79 -0.28 23.23
C ASN A 506 -30.53 0.89 22.54
N LYS A 507 -31.15 1.79 23.31
CA LYS A 507 -31.82 2.99 22.79
C LYS A 507 -30.82 4.00 22.20
N ALA A 508 -29.60 4.07 22.74
CA ALA A 508 -28.59 5.05 22.33
C ALA A 508 -27.98 4.78 20.95
N GLY A 509 -28.11 3.58 20.39
CA GLY A 509 -27.69 3.28 19.01
C GLY A 509 -26.17 3.26 18.78
N LEU A 510 -25.36 3.02 19.81
CA LEU A 510 -23.89 3.17 19.78
C LEU A 510 -23.15 1.99 19.11
N GLY A 511 -23.87 0.96 18.68
CA GLY A 511 -23.27 -0.26 18.10
C GLY A 511 -22.43 -0.02 16.85
N ARG A 512 -22.74 1.02 16.06
CA ARG A 512 -21.94 1.39 14.86
C ARG A 512 -20.53 1.90 15.22
N ILE A 513 -20.38 2.55 16.37
CA ILE A 513 -19.11 3.15 16.83
C ILE A 513 -18.34 2.15 17.69
N LEU A 514 -19.00 1.56 18.70
CA LEU A 514 -18.36 0.64 19.65
C LEU A 514 -18.12 -0.76 19.06
N GLY A 515 -18.90 -1.17 18.06
CA GLY A 515 -18.81 -2.49 17.43
C GLY A 515 -17.46 -2.74 16.74
N PRO A 516 -17.01 -1.86 15.81
CA PRO A 516 -15.69 -1.98 15.17
C PRO A 516 -14.52 -1.95 16.16
N LYS A 517 -14.63 -1.14 17.23
CA LYS A 517 -13.63 -1.03 18.30
C LYS A 517 -13.64 -2.21 19.27
N GLY A 518 -14.68 -3.06 19.23
CA GLY A 518 -14.81 -4.22 20.12
C GLY A 518 -15.21 -3.89 21.56
N LEU A 519 -15.57 -2.63 21.84
CA LEU A 519 -15.91 -2.10 23.15
C LEU A 519 -17.38 -2.29 23.54
N MET A 520 -18.21 -2.81 22.62
CA MET A 520 -19.65 -2.98 22.86
C MET A 520 -19.91 -4.00 24.00
N PRO A 521 -20.61 -3.60 25.09
CA PRO A 521 -20.95 -4.50 26.18
C PRO A 521 -21.90 -5.62 25.71
N SER A 522 -21.73 -6.84 26.25
CA SER A 522 -22.62 -7.96 25.99
C SER A 522 -22.60 -8.99 27.12
N LYS A 523 -23.73 -9.68 27.31
CA LYS A 523 -23.85 -10.77 28.29
C LYS A 523 -22.87 -11.92 28.02
N ARG A 524 -22.63 -12.23 26.73
CA ARG A 524 -21.65 -13.26 26.32
C ARG A 524 -20.21 -12.90 26.73
N MET A 525 -19.85 -11.61 26.68
CA MET A 525 -18.54 -11.12 27.09
C MET A 525 -18.45 -10.84 28.60
N ARG A 526 -19.52 -11.10 29.37
CA ARG A 526 -19.61 -10.83 30.81
C ARG A 526 -19.31 -9.37 31.20
N THR A 527 -19.59 -8.43 30.29
CA THR A 527 -19.42 -6.98 30.53
C THR A 527 -20.72 -6.28 30.90
N ILE A 528 -21.85 -6.98 30.78
CA ILE A 528 -23.13 -6.57 31.39
C ILE A 528 -23.25 -7.34 32.70
N VAL A 529 -23.19 -6.63 33.83
CA VAL A 529 -23.07 -7.24 35.16
C VAL A 529 -23.96 -6.55 36.19
N PRO A 530 -24.45 -7.27 37.20
CA PRO A 530 -25.13 -6.68 38.35
C PRO A 530 -24.15 -6.03 39.34
N ASP A 531 -22.98 -6.63 39.54
CA ASP A 531 -21.93 -6.09 40.42
C ASP A 531 -20.76 -5.54 39.59
N VAL A 532 -20.68 -4.21 39.57
CA VAL A 532 -19.67 -3.47 38.79
C VAL A 532 -18.29 -3.59 39.43
N VAL A 533 -18.17 -3.48 40.76
CA VAL A 533 -16.87 -3.43 41.44
C VAL A 533 -16.13 -4.76 41.31
N LYS A 534 -16.85 -5.87 41.48
CA LYS A 534 -16.28 -7.21 41.26
C LYS A 534 -15.85 -7.39 39.81
N SER A 535 -16.69 -6.98 38.86
CA SER A 535 -16.37 -7.07 37.43
C SER A 535 -15.18 -6.19 37.06
N MET A 536 -15.02 -5.01 37.66
CA MET A 536 -13.84 -4.16 37.49
C MET A 536 -12.56 -4.86 37.97
N ARG A 537 -12.61 -5.54 39.12
CA ARG A 537 -11.46 -6.31 39.64
C ARG A 537 -11.14 -7.53 38.78
N ASP A 538 -12.16 -8.25 38.31
CA ASP A 538 -11.97 -9.40 37.42
C ASP A 538 -11.50 -8.96 36.03
N SER A 539 -11.93 -7.78 35.59
CA SER A 539 -11.47 -7.12 34.37
C SER A 539 -10.07 -6.55 34.54
N ALA A 540 -9.64 -6.17 35.74
CA ALA A 540 -8.27 -5.74 36.01
C ALA A 540 -7.33 -6.98 35.99
N GLY A 541 -6.70 -7.23 34.84
CA GLY A 541 -5.79 -8.36 34.60
C GLY A 541 -6.31 -9.50 33.71
N ALA A 542 -7.58 -9.48 33.29
CA ALA A 542 -8.09 -10.40 32.27
C ALA A 542 -7.70 -9.93 30.86
N ALA A 543 -7.00 -10.73 30.07
CA ALA A 543 -6.66 -10.40 28.68
C ALA A 543 -7.73 -10.94 27.71
N ASP A 544 -8.29 -10.07 26.87
CA ASP A 544 -9.25 -10.46 25.84
C ASP A 544 -8.53 -10.95 24.59
N TYR A 545 -9.03 -12.02 23.98
CA TYR A 545 -8.54 -12.49 22.69
C TYR A 545 -9.67 -12.83 21.74
N ARG A 546 -9.42 -12.57 20.46
CA ARG A 546 -10.34 -12.85 19.36
C ARG A 546 -9.58 -13.49 18.22
N GLU A 547 -10.10 -14.61 17.76
CA GLU A 547 -9.60 -15.27 16.57
C GLU A 547 -9.87 -14.39 15.33
N ARG A 548 -8.82 -14.16 14.53
CA ARG A 548 -8.90 -13.50 13.24
C ARG A 548 -8.15 -14.33 12.21
N GLN A 549 -8.81 -14.68 11.11
CA GLN A 549 -8.21 -15.47 10.02
C GLN A 549 -7.58 -16.79 10.49
N GLY A 550 -8.17 -17.45 11.49
CA GLY A 550 -7.66 -18.70 12.07
C GLY A 550 -6.46 -18.52 12.99
N VAL A 551 -6.11 -17.30 13.41
CA VAL A 551 -5.03 -17.03 14.35
C VAL A 551 -5.57 -16.28 15.57
N ILE A 552 -5.19 -16.74 16.76
CA ILE A 552 -5.40 -15.99 18.01
C ILE A 552 -4.09 -15.30 18.37
N ARG A 553 -4.15 -13.99 18.60
CA ARG A 553 -3.00 -13.17 19.03
C ARG A 553 -3.31 -12.55 20.38
N ILE A 554 -2.39 -12.70 21.33
CA ILE A 554 -2.55 -12.21 22.70
C ILE A 554 -1.20 -11.93 23.33
N ALA A 555 -1.09 -10.82 24.07
CA ALA A 555 0.08 -10.54 24.90
C ALA A 555 0.07 -11.43 26.14
N ILE A 556 1.16 -12.17 26.36
CA ILE A 556 1.28 -13.18 27.43
C ILE A 556 2.26 -12.79 28.54
N GLY A 557 3.12 -11.80 28.31
CA GLY A 557 4.13 -11.37 29.28
C GLY A 557 4.84 -10.09 28.86
N GLN A 558 5.71 -9.59 29.73
CA GLN A 558 6.64 -8.50 29.44
C GLN A 558 8.07 -9.04 29.32
N LEU A 559 8.96 -8.29 28.69
CA LEU A 559 10.37 -8.70 28.49
C LEU A 559 11.07 -9.09 29.79
N GLY A 560 10.74 -8.40 30.89
CA GLY A 560 11.27 -8.67 32.24
C GLY A 560 10.73 -9.94 32.93
N TYR A 561 9.85 -10.72 32.31
CA TYR A 561 9.28 -11.92 32.94
C TYR A 561 10.29 -13.08 32.94
N SER A 562 10.28 -13.86 34.01
CA SER A 562 11.07 -15.09 34.08
C SER A 562 10.49 -16.19 33.18
N PRO A 563 11.30 -17.17 32.76
CA PRO A 563 10.82 -18.30 31.96
C PRO A 563 9.67 -19.07 32.63
N ASP A 564 9.70 -19.21 33.95
CA ASP A 564 8.64 -19.90 34.71
C ASP A 564 7.32 -19.12 34.71
N GLN A 565 7.40 -17.80 34.87
CA GLN A 565 6.22 -16.93 34.78
C GLN A 565 5.56 -17.02 33.41
N LEU A 566 6.38 -16.95 32.35
CA LEU A 566 5.89 -17.03 30.97
C LEU A 566 5.29 -18.40 30.67
N LYS A 567 5.94 -19.49 31.11
CA LYS A 567 5.44 -20.86 30.99
C LYS A 567 4.07 -21.04 31.64
N ASN A 568 3.89 -20.53 32.87
CA ASN A 568 2.62 -20.63 33.59
C ASN A 568 1.49 -19.91 32.83
N ASN A 569 1.78 -18.72 32.30
CA ASN A 569 0.83 -17.97 31.48
C ASN A 569 0.46 -18.72 30.19
N ILE A 570 1.45 -19.26 29.46
CA ILE A 570 1.22 -20.04 28.23
C ILE A 570 0.38 -21.28 28.54
N LYS A 571 0.66 -21.99 29.65
CA LYS A 571 -0.07 -23.20 30.04
C LYS A 571 -1.55 -22.91 30.30
N VAL A 572 -1.86 -21.84 31.03
CA VAL A 572 -3.24 -21.43 31.31
C VAL A 572 -3.97 -21.04 30.01
N LEU A 573 -3.31 -20.25 29.15
CA LEU A 573 -3.87 -19.84 27.87
C LEU A 573 -4.15 -21.03 26.95
N MET A 574 -3.19 -21.95 26.81
CA MET A 574 -3.34 -23.15 25.98
C MET A 574 -4.38 -24.11 26.52
N GLY A 575 -4.47 -24.29 27.84
CA GLY A 575 -5.54 -25.08 28.46
C GLY A 575 -6.92 -24.52 28.11
N LYS A 576 -7.07 -23.19 28.21
CA LYS A 576 -8.33 -22.51 27.90
C LYS A 576 -8.70 -22.58 26.41
N ILE A 577 -7.76 -22.28 25.51
CA ILE A 577 -8.01 -22.35 24.06
C ILE A 577 -8.37 -23.79 23.65
N LYS A 578 -7.71 -24.80 24.20
CA LYS A 578 -8.06 -26.21 23.93
C LYS A 578 -9.47 -26.56 24.42
N ALA A 579 -9.85 -26.10 25.60
CA ALA A 579 -11.21 -26.30 26.12
C ALA A 579 -12.27 -25.64 25.22
N GLU A 580 -12.01 -24.42 24.74
CA GLU A 580 -12.91 -23.70 23.82
C GLU A 580 -12.99 -24.36 22.44
N CYS A 581 -11.87 -24.86 21.92
CA CYS A 581 -11.85 -25.62 20.68
C CYS A 581 -12.68 -26.91 20.80
N ALA A 582 -12.72 -27.53 21.98
CA ALA A 582 -13.54 -28.72 22.24
C ALA A 582 -15.03 -28.40 22.47
N GLU A 583 -15.35 -27.23 23.05
CA GLU A 583 -16.74 -26.78 23.23
C GLU A 583 -17.40 -26.35 21.92
N ILE A 584 -16.61 -25.88 20.95
CA ILE A 584 -17.11 -25.46 19.64
C ILE A 584 -17.58 -26.68 18.84
N SER A 585 -18.90 -26.72 18.60
CA SER A 585 -19.70 -27.65 17.78
C SER A 585 -18.94 -28.72 16.98
N GLU A 586 -19.35 -29.98 17.18
CA GLU A 586 -18.80 -31.21 16.57
C GLU A 586 -18.70 -31.18 15.04
N GLU A 587 -19.48 -30.34 14.34
CA GLU A 587 -19.42 -30.21 12.88
C GLU A 587 -18.15 -29.49 12.38
N VAL A 588 -17.55 -28.61 13.19
CA VAL A 588 -16.38 -27.80 12.81
C VAL A 588 -15.25 -28.00 13.81
N HIS A 589 -14.41 -28.99 13.53
CA HIS A 589 -13.25 -29.32 14.35
C HIS A 589 -12.20 -28.21 14.29
N LYS A 590 -11.88 -27.63 15.45
CA LYS A 590 -10.77 -26.69 15.61
C LYS A 590 -9.64 -27.35 16.38
N GLU A 591 -8.44 -27.27 15.83
CA GLU A 591 -7.24 -27.80 16.47
C GLU A 591 -6.14 -26.76 16.46
N VAL A 592 -5.25 -26.80 17.46
CA VAL A 592 -4.03 -26.00 17.43
C VAL A 592 -3.07 -26.61 16.41
N HIS A 593 -2.66 -25.82 15.41
CA HIS A 593 -1.70 -26.20 14.39
C HIS A 593 -0.27 -25.89 14.81
N GLU A 594 -0.03 -24.67 15.28
CA GLU A 594 1.30 -24.13 15.57
C GLU A 594 1.17 -23.01 16.60
N VAL A 595 2.20 -22.86 17.43
CA VAL A 595 2.29 -21.78 18.42
C VAL A 595 3.60 -21.04 18.18
N ILE A 596 3.49 -19.75 17.92
CA ILE A 596 4.61 -18.87 17.60
C ILE A 596 4.70 -17.80 18.70
N LEU A 597 5.91 -17.59 19.21
CA LEU A 597 6.24 -16.55 20.18
C LEU A 597 6.94 -15.39 19.49
N SER A 598 6.53 -14.16 19.76
CA SER A 598 7.14 -12.95 19.22
C SER A 598 7.28 -11.89 20.31
N THR A 599 8.13 -10.90 20.09
CA THR A 599 8.11 -9.63 20.83
C THR A 599 7.61 -8.51 19.93
N THR A 600 7.47 -7.30 20.47
CA THR A 600 7.01 -6.10 19.74
C THR A 600 7.87 -5.78 18.50
N ASN A 601 9.19 -5.92 18.58
CA ASN A 601 10.12 -5.66 17.49
C ASN A 601 10.87 -6.90 17.00
N GLY A 602 10.63 -8.06 17.62
CA GLY A 602 11.35 -9.30 17.36
C GLY A 602 10.72 -10.20 16.30
N PRO A 603 11.48 -11.19 15.81
CA PRO A 603 10.96 -12.20 14.89
C PRO A 603 9.98 -13.15 15.60
N GLY A 604 9.09 -13.78 14.81
CA GLY A 604 8.23 -14.85 15.30
C GLY A 604 8.95 -16.20 15.32
N ILE A 605 9.08 -16.81 16.49
CA ILE A 605 9.77 -18.08 16.73
C ILE A 605 8.76 -19.19 17.01
N SER A 606 8.79 -20.29 16.25
CA SER A 606 7.92 -21.45 16.49
C SER A 606 8.38 -22.23 17.71
N LEU A 607 7.45 -22.58 18.60
CA LEU A 607 7.74 -23.32 19.84
C LEU A 607 7.55 -24.83 19.68
N ASN A 608 8.47 -25.63 20.24
CA ASN A 608 8.38 -27.10 20.28
C ASN A 608 7.50 -27.65 21.42
N GLY A 609 7.12 -26.80 22.37
CA GLY A 609 6.34 -27.18 23.57
C GLY A 609 7.17 -27.65 24.76
N ASN A 610 8.49 -27.76 24.60
CA ASN A 610 9.44 -28.07 25.66
C ASN A 610 9.94 -26.79 26.33
N MET A 611 10.31 -26.92 27.61
CA MET A 611 10.88 -25.80 28.36
C MET A 611 12.35 -25.58 28.03
N LYS A 612 13.12 -26.67 27.89
CA LYS A 612 14.54 -26.68 27.56
C LYS A 612 14.80 -27.72 26.47
N ASP A 613 15.82 -27.51 25.67
CA ASP A 613 16.33 -28.52 24.75
C ASP A 613 17.34 -29.43 25.48
N ALA A 614 17.37 -30.70 25.09
CA ALA A 614 18.15 -31.72 25.80
C ALA A 614 19.67 -31.52 25.71
N GLU A 615 20.14 -30.67 24.79
CA GLU A 615 21.54 -30.51 24.41
C GLU A 615 22.17 -29.17 24.86
N GLU A 616 21.40 -28.22 25.41
CA GLU A 616 21.89 -26.89 25.77
C GLU A 616 22.06 -26.65 27.28
N GLN A 617 23.19 -26.07 27.67
CA GLN A 617 23.57 -25.71 29.06
C GLN A 617 22.89 -24.42 29.58
N ILE A 618 21.78 -23.99 29.01
CA ILE A 618 21.12 -22.73 29.41
C ILE A 618 20.27 -23.00 30.66
N THR A 619 20.67 -22.41 31.79
CA THR A 619 19.86 -22.44 33.01
C THR A 619 18.77 -21.36 32.95
N PRO A 620 17.53 -21.65 33.38
CA PRO A 620 16.45 -20.65 33.48
C PRO A 620 16.83 -19.46 34.37
N GLU A 621 17.74 -19.71 35.31
CA GLU A 621 18.34 -18.73 36.22
C GLU A 621 19.20 -17.69 35.47
N ALA A 622 19.92 -18.08 34.42
CA ALA A 622 20.67 -17.13 33.59
C ALA A 622 19.75 -16.18 32.80
N LEU A 623 18.49 -16.56 32.61
CA LEU A 623 17.45 -15.76 31.97
C LEU A 623 16.50 -15.09 32.98
N SER A 624 16.70 -15.26 34.29
CA SER A 624 15.88 -14.56 35.29
C SER A 624 16.52 -13.25 35.76
N SER A 625 17.84 -13.08 35.62
CA SER A 625 18.50 -11.80 35.84
C SER A 625 18.18 -10.84 34.70
N ILE A 626 17.51 -9.74 35.03
CA ILE A 626 17.22 -8.62 34.14
C ILE A 626 18.57 -8.05 33.67
N MET A 627 18.80 -8.01 32.35
CA MET A 627 19.84 -7.16 31.77
C MET A 627 19.33 -5.72 31.68
#